data_AF-A0A1G5KZS2-F1
#
_entry.id   AF-A0A1G5KZS2-F1
#
_cell.length_a   1.000
_cell.length_b   1.000
_cell.length_c   1.000
_cell.angle_alpha   90.00
_cell.angle_beta   90.00
_cell.angle_gamma   90.00
#
_symmetry.space_group_name_H-M   'P 1'
#
loop_
_entity.id
_entity.type
_entity.pdbx_description
1 polymer ?
#
loop_
_entity_poly.entity_id
_entity_poly.type
_entity_poly.pdbx_seq_one_letter_code
_entity_poly.pdbx_strand_id
1 'polypeptide(L)'
;MLRMLQAHGLDAGPAQRPRLAGAIAGMIATAPALVVLTVFQALDAPAKAAGAFVPVAGVAYAVLMLLGGTLYGWLFQRAANDPRGGWLFGMAFGFVLWMLGPIPLLQWLPDQPILRGYPAAGLLLAQLLWGLALGLVFPLIHRRLHAHLESGTQTGAGGAGPESAAQTRMLRPLPSSRHQSS
;
A
#
# COMPACT_ATOMS: atom_id res chain seq x y z
N MET A 1 -9.91 -16.85 27.10
CA MET A 1 -9.50 -17.44 25.80
C MET A 1 -8.89 -16.41 24.84
N LEU A 2 -9.51 -15.24 24.62
CA LEU A 2 -8.98 -14.19 23.71
C LEU A 2 -7.54 -13.74 24.03
N ARG A 3 -7.16 -13.65 25.32
CA ARG A 3 -5.78 -13.29 25.73
C ARG A 3 -4.70 -14.34 25.41
N MET A 4 -5.07 -15.62 25.26
CA MET A 4 -4.11 -16.68 24.94
C MET A 4 -3.77 -16.69 23.45
N LEU A 5 -4.74 -16.34 22.59
CA LEU A 5 -4.49 -16.11 21.15
C LEU A 5 -3.65 -14.86 20.92
N GLN A 6 -3.84 -13.83 21.74
CA GLN A 6 -3.07 -12.58 21.71
C GLN A 6 -1.57 -12.78 22.02
N ALA A 7 -1.24 -13.75 22.90
CA ALA A 7 0.14 -14.10 23.25
C ALA A 7 0.85 -14.97 22.19
N HIS A 8 0.12 -15.55 21.23
CA HIS A 8 0.69 -16.36 20.13
C HIS A 8 0.97 -15.54 18.86
N GLY A 9 1.00 -14.20 18.96
CA GLY A 9 1.29 -13.32 17.81
C GLY A 9 0.21 -13.30 16.73
N LEU A 10 -1.01 -13.77 17.05
CA LEU A 10 -2.19 -13.71 16.17
C LEU A 10 -2.89 -12.35 16.21
N ASP A 11 -2.62 -11.52 17.22
CA ASP A 11 -2.66 -10.08 16.99
C ASP A 11 -1.38 -9.76 16.23
N ALA A 12 -1.48 -9.72 14.90
CA ALA A 12 -0.61 -8.82 14.17
C ALA A 12 -0.88 -7.44 14.77
N GLY A 13 -0.05 -7.03 15.75
CA GLY A 13 -0.05 -5.68 16.28
C GLY A 13 -0.13 -4.77 15.07
N PRO A 14 -1.08 -3.82 15.04
CA PRO A 14 -1.49 -3.12 13.84
C PRO A 14 -0.23 -2.80 13.02
N ALA A 15 -0.02 -3.56 11.97
CA ALA A 15 1.11 -3.46 11.06
C ALA A 15 0.51 -2.94 9.73
N GLN A 16 -0.38 -1.94 9.81
CA GLN A 16 -0.06 -0.50 9.87
C GLN A 16 0.85 -0.11 8.71
N ARG A 17 0.38 0.23 7.51
CA ARG A 17 -0.97 0.32 6.97
C ARG A 17 -0.79 -0.16 5.52
N PRO A 18 -1.22 -1.38 5.14
CA PRO A 18 -1.03 -1.84 3.75
C PRO A 18 -1.72 -0.90 2.75
N ARG A 19 -2.74 -0.17 3.19
CA ARG A 19 -3.34 0.98 2.49
C ARG A 19 -2.35 2.10 2.18
N LEU A 20 -1.54 2.53 3.15
CA LEU A 20 -0.55 3.60 2.95
C LEU A 20 0.58 3.14 2.02
N ALA A 21 1.08 1.91 2.21
CA ALA A 21 2.06 1.32 1.30
C ALA A 21 1.50 1.23 -0.13
N GLY A 22 0.23 0.83 -0.25
CA GLY A 22 -0.52 0.82 -1.51
C GLY A 22 -0.68 2.19 -2.13
N ALA A 23 -1.04 3.21 -1.36
CA ALA A 23 -1.17 4.59 -1.83
C ALA A 23 0.17 5.14 -2.35
N ILE A 24 1.25 4.96 -1.58
CA ILE A 24 2.60 5.39 -1.96
C ILE A 24 3.06 4.65 -3.22
N ALA A 25 2.93 3.32 -3.25
CA ALA A 25 3.31 2.51 -4.40
C ALA A 25 2.48 2.87 -5.64
N GLY A 26 1.17 3.11 -5.49
CA GLY A 26 0.27 3.55 -6.56
C GLY A 26 0.67 4.91 -7.13
N MET A 27 1.05 5.87 -6.26
CA MET A 27 1.57 7.17 -6.70
C MET A 27 2.89 7.03 -7.45
N ILE A 28 3.83 6.22 -6.97
CA ILE A 28 5.10 5.96 -7.67
C ILE A 28 4.83 5.30 -9.03
N ALA A 29 3.93 4.31 -9.07
CA ALA A 29 3.54 3.62 -10.29
C ALA A 29 2.79 4.51 -11.29
N THR A 30 2.24 5.64 -10.86
CA THR A 30 1.54 6.61 -11.73
C THR A 30 2.50 7.29 -12.71
N ALA A 31 3.77 7.49 -12.33
CA ALA A 31 4.75 8.16 -13.18
C ALA A 31 4.96 7.47 -14.55
N PRO A 32 5.32 6.16 -14.63
CA PRO A 32 5.47 5.49 -15.92
C PRO A 32 4.15 5.41 -16.71
N ALA A 33 3.01 5.30 -16.02
CA ALA A 33 1.70 5.28 -16.66
C ALA A 33 1.36 6.62 -17.33
N LEU A 34 1.60 7.76 -16.66
CA LEU A 34 1.41 9.10 -17.23
C LEU A 34 2.30 9.35 -18.45
N VAL A 35 3.54 8.83 -18.45
CA VAL A 35 4.42 8.90 -19.63
C VAL A 35 3.75 8.21 -20.82
N VAL A 36 3.24 6.98 -20.64
CA VAL A 36 2.53 6.26 -21.70
C VAL A 36 1.27 7.02 -22.13
N LEU A 37 0.46 7.50 -21.20
CA LEU A 37 -0.76 8.24 -21.54
C LEU A 37 -0.47 9.51 -22.34
N THR A 38 0.64 10.19 -22.05
CA THR A 38 1.07 11.40 -22.76
C THR A 38 1.54 11.07 -24.18
N VAL A 39 2.38 10.04 -24.34
CA VAL A 39 2.88 9.59 -25.66
C VAL A 39 1.74 9.18 -26.58
N PHE A 40 0.71 8.54 -26.02
CA PHE A 40 -0.44 8.05 -26.78
C PHE A 40 -1.61 9.06 -26.88
N GLN A 41 -1.46 10.27 -26.33
CA GLN A 41 -2.51 11.29 -26.27
C GLN A 41 -3.84 10.76 -25.68
N ALA A 42 -3.73 9.80 -24.77
CA ALA A 42 -4.89 9.11 -24.19
C ALA A 42 -5.70 9.99 -23.24
N LEU A 43 -5.13 11.11 -22.78
CA LEU A 43 -5.78 12.08 -21.89
C LEU A 43 -6.58 13.15 -22.64
N ASP A 44 -6.42 13.31 -23.95
CA ASP A 44 -7.07 14.39 -24.71
C ASP A 44 -8.58 14.18 -24.78
N ALA A 45 -9.03 12.94 -25.00
CA ALA A 45 -10.44 12.60 -25.06
C ALA A 45 -11.17 12.82 -23.71
N PRO A 46 -10.70 12.29 -22.57
CA PRO A 46 -11.34 12.58 -21.28
C PRO A 46 -11.24 14.05 -20.88
N ALA A 47 -10.15 14.76 -21.22
CA ALA A 47 -10.05 16.21 -20.98
C ALA A 47 -11.13 16.98 -21.76
N LYS A 48 -11.25 16.70 -23.06
CA LYS A 48 -12.27 17.33 -23.93
C LYS A 48 -13.68 17.02 -23.45
N ALA A 49 -13.97 15.76 -23.12
CA ALA A 49 -15.29 15.33 -22.67
C ALA A 49 -15.68 15.93 -21.30
N ALA A 50 -14.70 16.21 -20.44
CA ALA A 50 -14.92 16.90 -19.17
C ALA A 50 -14.93 18.44 -19.30
N GLY A 51 -14.73 18.99 -20.50
CA GLY A 51 -14.53 20.44 -20.70
C GLY A 51 -13.31 20.99 -19.96
N ALA A 52 -12.30 20.15 -19.72
CA ALA A 52 -11.12 20.45 -18.93
C ALA A 52 -9.85 20.45 -19.79
N PHE A 53 -8.75 20.97 -19.23
CA PHE A 53 -7.43 20.91 -19.86
C PHE A 53 -6.73 19.57 -19.57
N VAL A 54 -5.86 19.12 -20.46
CA VAL A 54 -5.12 17.85 -20.36
C VAL A 54 -4.41 17.66 -19.00
N PRO A 55 -3.75 18.66 -18.39
CA PRO A 55 -3.14 18.50 -17.07
C PRO A 55 -4.15 18.14 -15.97
N VAL A 56 -5.37 18.67 -16.04
CA VAL A 56 -6.45 18.37 -15.07
C VAL A 56 -6.87 16.91 -15.21
N ALA A 57 -6.98 16.39 -16.43
CA ALA A 57 -7.24 14.97 -16.66
C ALA A 57 -6.09 14.08 -16.12
N GLY A 58 -4.85 14.53 -16.24
CA GLY A 58 -3.68 13.86 -15.64
C GLY A 58 -3.73 13.81 -14.11
N VAL A 59 -4.13 14.91 -13.46
CA VAL A 59 -4.33 14.95 -12.00
C VAL A 59 -5.47 14.03 -11.58
N ALA A 60 -6.60 14.06 -12.29
CA ALA A 60 -7.73 13.17 -12.03
C ALA A 60 -7.32 11.69 -12.15
N TYR A 61 -6.53 11.35 -13.18
CA TYR A 61 -5.95 10.02 -13.32
C TYR A 61 -5.05 9.66 -12.13
N ALA A 62 -4.16 10.55 -11.70
CA ALA A 62 -3.29 10.31 -10.55
C ALA A 62 -4.07 10.08 -9.25
N VAL A 63 -5.15 10.83 -9.02
CA VAL A 63 -6.06 10.62 -7.88
C VAL A 63 -6.72 9.24 -7.95
N LEU A 64 -7.22 8.84 -9.12
CA LEU A 64 -7.80 7.50 -9.32
C LEU A 64 -6.76 6.39 -9.07
N MET A 65 -5.52 6.58 -9.51
CA MET A 65 -4.43 5.63 -9.28
C MET A 65 -4.00 5.57 -7.81
N LEU A 66 -4.02 6.69 -7.08
CA LEU A 66 -3.82 6.69 -5.63
C LEU A 66 -4.87 5.84 -4.91
N LEU A 67 -6.13 6.01 -5.29
CA LEU A 67 -7.24 5.21 -4.76
C LEU A 67 -7.10 3.73 -5.15
N GLY A 68 -6.73 3.44 -6.40
CA GLY A 68 -6.44 2.09 -6.88
C GLY A 68 -5.32 1.41 -6.11
N GLY A 69 -4.21 2.10 -5.87
CA GLY A 69 -3.10 1.58 -5.06
C GLY A 69 -3.52 1.33 -3.60
N THR A 70 -4.32 2.24 -3.02
CA THR A 70 -4.89 2.06 -1.68
C THR A 70 -5.76 0.80 -1.62
N LEU A 71 -6.60 0.59 -2.64
CA LEU A 71 -7.47 -0.58 -2.77
C LEU A 71 -6.66 -1.86 -2.94
N TYR A 72 -5.62 -1.84 -3.76
CA TYR A 72 -4.70 -2.97 -3.95
C TYR A 72 -4.08 -3.43 -2.62
N GLY A 73 -3.51 -2.49 -1.86
CA GLY A 73 -2.92 -2.78 -0.56
C GLY A 73 -3.95 -3.31 0.44
N TRP A 74 -5.18 -2.78 0.41
CA TRP A 74 -6.27 -3.27 1.26
C TRP A 74 -6.73 -4.68 0.91
N LEU A 75 -6.85 -5.00 -0.39
CA LEU A 75 -7.39 -6.27 -0.88
C LEU A 75 -6.38 -7.41 -0.73
N PHE A 76 -5.14 -7.20 -1.16
CA PHE A 76 -4.17 -8.28 -1.26
C PHE A 76 -3.29 -8.45 -0.01
N GLN A 77 -3.14 -7.41 0.82
CA GLN A 77 -2.43 -7.48 2.11
C GLN A 77 -1.13 -8.31 2.05
N ARG A 78 -1.11 -9.50 2.69
CA ARG A 78 0.04 -10.43 2.69
C ARG A 78 0.34 -11.04 1.32
N ALA A 79 -0.67 -11.32 0.50
CA ALA A 79 -0.49 -11.92 -0.82
C ALA A 79 0.29 -11.00 -1.78
N ALA A 80 0.11 -9.67 -1.65
CA ALA A 80 0.86 -8.69 -2.42
C ALA A 80 2.32 -8.52 -1.98
N ASN A 81 2.72 -9.06 -0.82
CA ASN A 81 4.08 -8.90 -0.30
C ASN A 81 5.06 -9.97 -0.81
N ASP A 82 4.58 -10.98 -1.55
CA ASP A 82 5.46 -11.97 -2.18
C ASP A 82 6.14 -11.37 -3.43
N PRO A 83 7.48 -11.19 -3.42
CA PRO A 83 8.21 -10.62 -4.55
C PRO A 83 8.08 -11.44 -5.83
N ARG A 84 7.86 -12.76 -5.72
CA ARG A 84 7.82 -13.67 -6.86
C ARG A 84 6.49 -13.60 -7.62
N GLY A 85 5.42 -13.21 -6.93
CA GLY A 85 4.06 -13.13 -7.51
C GLY A 85 3.49 -11.71 -7.61
N GLY A 86 4.05 -10.74 -6.88
CA GLY A 86 3.52 -9.37 -6.80
C GLY A 86 3.33 -8.70 -8.15
N TRP A 87 4.26 -8.90 -9.08
CA TRP A 87 4.18 -8.36 -10.45
C TRP A 87 2.98 -8.91 -11.24
N LEU A 88 2.65 -10.20 -11.10
CA LEU A 88 1.52 -10.83 -11.79
C LEU A 88 0.19 -10.37 -11.17
N PHE A 89 0.11 -10.31 -9.83
CA PHE A 89 -1.04 -9.73 -9.13
C PHE A 89 -1.26 -8.26 -9.52
N GLY A 90 -0.17 -7.49 -9.62
CA GLY A 90 -0.18 -6.11 -10.04
C GLY A 90 -0.73 -5.93 -11.46
N MET A 91 -0.21 -6.69 -12.44
CA MET A 91 -0.72 -6.66 -13.81
C MET A 91 -2.19 -7.09 -13.91
N ALA A 92 -2.57 -8.17 -13.24
CA ALA A 92 -3.96 -8.65 -13.22
C ALA A 92 -4.89 -7.58 -12.62
N PHE A 93 -4.47 -6.94 -11.54
CA PHE A 93 -5.22 -5.85 -10.92
C PHE A 93 -5.31 -4.61 -11.83
N GLY A 94 -4.22 -4.24 -12.51
CA GLY A 94 -4.22 -3.19 -13.53
C GLY A 94 -5.21 -3.51 -14.65
N PHE A 95 -5.19 -4.73 -15.18
CA PHE A 95 -6.14 -5.17 -16.20
C PHE A 95 -7.60 -5.09 -15.72
N VAL A 96 -7.90 -5.55 -14.50
CA VAL A 96 -9.25 -5.45 -13.93
C VAL A 96 -9.68 -3.99 -13.75
N LEU A 97 -8.78 -3.12 -13.27
CA LEU A 97 -9.04 -1.68 -13.16
C LEU A 97 -9.25 -1.03 -14.53
N TRP A 98 -8.59 -1.49 -15.58
CA TRP A 98 -8.84 -1.02 -16.95
C TRP A 98 -10.25 -1.40 -17.42
N MET A 99 -10.68 -2.63 -17.13
CA MET A 99 -12.03 -3.11 -17.46
C MET A 99 -13.12 -2.37 -16.69
N LEU A 100 -12.89 -2.06 -15.41
CA LEU A 100 -13.87 -1.42 -14.52
C LEU A 100 -13.84 0.10 -14.54
N GLY A 101 -12.68 0.69 -14.80
CA GLY A 101 -12.45 2.12 -14.70
C GLY A 101 -12.79 2.82 -16.00
N PRO A 102 -11.84 2.96 -16.93
CA PRO A 102 -12.02 3.80 -18.10
C PRO A 102 -13.18 3.39 -19.00
N ILE A 103 -13.45 2.09 -19.20
CA ILE A 103 -14.54 1.69 -20.10
C ILE A 103 -15.92 2.13 -19.55
N PRO A 104 -16.30 1.79 -18.30
CA PRO A 104 -17.57 2.27 -17.74
C PRO A 104 -17.59 3.77 -17.46
N LEU A 105 -16.51 4.36 -16.95
CA LEU A 105 -16.47 5.80 -16.64
C LEU A 105 -16.66 6.66 -17.90
N LEU A 106 -16.04 6.28 -19.02
CA LEU A 106 -16.20 7.02 -20.28
C LEU A 106 -17.61 6.86 -20.87
N GLN A 107 -18.27 5.73 -20.64
CA GLN A 107 -19.67 5.52 -21.04
C GLN A 107 -20.66 6.32 -20.20
N TRP A 108 -20.27 6.75 -18.99
CA TRP A 108 -21.14 7.53 -18.12
C TRP A 108 -21.06 9.05 -18.37
N LEU A 109 -20.10 9.50 -19.17
CA LEU A 109 -20.01 10.88 -19.61
C LEU A 109 -21.08 11.19 -20.68
N PRO A 110 -21.66 12.40 -20.68
CA PRO A 110 -22.73 12.78 -21.61
C PRO A 110 -22.39 12.55 -23.08
N ASP A 111 -21.14 12.82 -23.47
CA ASP A 111 -20.67 12.70 -24.85
C ASP A 111 -20.17 11.30 -25.23
N GLN A 112 -20.18 10.35 -24.28
CA GLN A 112 -19.73 8.97 -24.44
C GLN A 112 -18.45 8.84 -25.28
N PRO A 113 -17.35 9.49 -24.89
CA PRO A 113 -16.10 9.45 -25.65
C PRO A 113 -15.57 8.01 -25.76
N ILE A 114 -15.84 7.35 -26.89
CA ILE A 114 -15.30 6.03 -27.17
C ILE A 114 -13.85 6.21 -27.62
N LEU A 115 -12.90 5.89 -26.76
CA LEU A 115 -11.50 5.75 -27.14
C LEU A 115 -11.39 4.61 -28.16
N ARG A 116 -10.90 4.91 -29.37
CA ARG A 116 -10.63 3.92 -30.42
C ARG A 116 -9.20 4.06 -30.92
N GLY A 117 -8.62 2.95 -31.37
CA GLY A 117 -7.28 2.94 -31.97
C GLY A 117 -6.17 3.28 -30.97
N TYR A 118 -5.29 4.18 -31.37
CA TYR A 118 -4.04 4.45 -30.66
C TYR A 118 -4.24 4.94 -29.20
N PRO A 119 -5.11 5.92 -28.91
CA PRO A 119 -5.41 6.32 -27.53
C PRO A 119 -5.92 5.20 -26.62
N ALA A 120 -6.74 4.28 -27.17
CA ALA A 120 -7.27 3.15 -26.41
C ALA A 120 -6.16 2.15 -26.04
N ALA A 121 -5.25 1.87 -26.98
CA ALA A 121 -4.07 1.04 -26.73
C ALA A 121 -3.16 1.68 -25.67
N GLY A 122 -2.96 3.00 -25.75
CA GLY A 122 -2.19 3.76 -24.75
C GLY A 122 -2.77 3.66 -23.35
N LEU A 123 -4.10 3.77 -23.23
CA LEU A 123 -4.79 3.63 -21.95
C LEU A 123 -4.65 2.21 -21.35
N LEU A 124 -4.82 1.17 -22.17
CA LEU A 124 -4.62 -0.21 -21.75
C LEU A 124 -3.18 -0.43 -21.29
N LEU A 125 -2.20 -0.02 -22.11
CA LEU A 125 -0.78 -0.18 -21.81
C LEU A 125 -0.38 0.58 -20.55
N ALA A 126 -0.87 1.81 -20.38
CA ALA A 126 -0.64 2.61 -19.17
C ALA A 126 -1.18 1.89 -17.93
N GLN A 127 -2.37 1.29 -18.00
CA GLN A 127 -2.95 0.60 -16.85
C GLN A 127 -2.22 -0.71 -16.52
N LEU A 128 -1.78 -1.47 -17.53
CA LEU A 128 -0.95 -2.65 -17.33
C LEU A 128 0.41 -2.29 -16.74
N LEU A 129 1.05 -1.24 -17.25
CA LEU A 129 2.34 -0.76 -16.76
C LEU A 129 2.23 -0.21 -15.34
N TRP A 130 1.16 0.52 -15.04
CA TRP A 130 0.83 0.96 -13.68
C TRP A 130 0.68 -0.24 -12.74
N GLY A 131 -0.11 -1.24 -13.12
CA GLY A 131 -0.32 -2.45 -12.34
C GLY A 131 0.98 -3.22 -12.09
N LEU A 132 1.79 -3.41 -13.14
CA LEU A 132 3.12 -4.01 -13.05
C LEU A 132 4.02 -3.27 -12.06
N ALA A 133 4.15 -1.95 -12.23
CA ALA A 133 4.97 -1.09 -11.37
C ALA A 133 4.46 -1.13 -9.92
N LEU A 134 3.15 -1.10 -9.69
CA LEU A 134 2.55 -1.23 -8.37
C LEU A 134 2.94 -2.56 -7.71
N GLY A 135 2.80 -3.68 -8.43
CA GLY A 135 3.14 -5.01 -7.94
C GLY A 135 4.62 -5.19 -7.59
N LEU A 136 5.52 -4.47 -8.29
CA LEU A 136 6.96 -4.47 -8.01
C LEU A 136 7.35 -3.53 -6.86
N VAL A 137 6.74 -2.35 -6.78
CA VAL A 137 7.07 -1.31 -5.80
C VAL A 137 6.45 -1.61 -4.44
N PHE A 138 5.27 -2.22 -4.40
CA PHE A 138 4.53 -2.45 -3.16
C PHE A 138 5.32 -3.23 -2.10
N PRO A 139 5.96 -4.38 -2.38
CA PRO A 139 6.77 -5.11 -1.39
C PRO A 139 7.93 -4.28 -0.83
N LEU A 140 8.56 -3.45 -1.68
CA LEU A 140 9.69 -2.61 -1.28
C LEU A 140 9.26 -1.52 -0.29
N ILE A 141 8.16 -0.84 -0.61
CA ILE A 141 7.59 0.21 0.24
C ILE A 141 7.08 -0.41 1.54
N HIS A 142 6.37 -1.54 1.47
CA HIS A 142 5.85 -2.21 2.65
C HIS A 142 6.97 -2.62 3.62
N ARG A 143 8.06 -3.23 3.12
CA ARG A 143 9.23 -3.60 3.94
C ARG A 143 9.89 -2.39 4.60
N ARG A 144 10.05 -1.27 3.87
CA ARG A 144 10.63 -0.04 4.43
C ARG A 144 9.77 0.57 5.52
N LEU A 145 8.44 0.65 5.32
CA LEU A 145 7.54 1.14 6.36
C LEU A 145 7.62 0.28 7.62
N HIS A 146 7.72 -1.05 7.46
CA HIS A 146 7.80 -1.95 8.60
C HIS A 146 9.09 -1.75 9.40
N ALA A 147 10.24 -1.68 8.71
CA ALA A 147 11.54 -1.46 9.36
C ALA A 147 11.62 -0.13 10.14
N HIS A 148 11.00 0.94 9.62
CA HIS A 148 10.95 2.23 10.32
C HIS A 148 10.12 2.19 11.61
N LEU A 149 9.01 1.43 11.63
CA LEU A 149 8.17 1.28 12.81
C LEU A 149 8.86 0.45 13.91
N GLU A 150 9.57 -0.60 13.53
CA GLU A 150 10.35 -1.43 14.47
C GLU A 150 11.48 -0.61 15.11
N SER A 151 12.20 0.19 14.31
CA SER A 151 13.28 1.06 14.78
C SER A 151 12.79 2.14 15.74
N GLY A 152 11.64 2.76 15.47
CA GLY A 152 11.04 3.78 16.34
C GLY A 152 10.61 3.23 17.70
N THR A 153 10.14 1.98 17.74
CA THR A 153 9.67 1.34 18.97
C THR A 153 10.83 1.00 19.92
N GLN A 154 11.97 0.53 19.40
CA GLN A 154 13.14 0.24 20.21
C GLN A 154 13.77 1.49 20.84
N THR A 155 13.71 2.63 20.15
CA THR A 155 14.29 3.89 20.64
C THR A 155 13.43 4.53 21.75
N GLY A 156 12.11 4.30 21.75
CA GLY A 156 11.20 4.77 22.80
C GLY A 156 11.13 3.87 24.05
N ALA A 157 11.54 2.60 23.94
CA ALA A 157 11.47 1.62 25.03
C ALA A 157 12.74 1.57 25.91
N GLY A 158 13.56 2.63 25.92
CA GLY A 158 14.68 2.80 26.84
C GLY A 158 14.30 3.02 28.32
N GLY A 159 13.00 3.02 28.65
CA GLY A 159 12.51 3.12 30.02
C GLY A 159 11.58 1.95 30.37
N ALA A 160 12.07 1.02 31.18
CA ALA A 160 11.27 0.03 31.91
C ALA A 160 10.55 -1.06 31.06
N GLY A 161 11.29 -1.82 30.25
CA GLY A 161 10.81 -3.12 29.77
C GLY A 161 10.59 -4.11 30.93
N PRO A 162 9.69 -5.11 30.81
CA PRO A 162 9.37 -6.06 31.88
C PRO A 162 10.58 -6.84 32.40
N GLU A 163 11.66 -6.99 31.61
CA GLU A 163 12.94 -7.53 32.08
C GLU A 163 13.62 -6.66 33.14
N SER A 164 13.53 -5.33 33.06
CA SER A 164 14.04 -4.44 34.11
C SER A 164 13.22 -4.53 35.40
N ALA A 165 11.90 -4.76 35.30
CA ALA A 165 11.04 -5.03 36.44
C ALA A 165 11.35 -6.41 37.07
N ALA A 166 11.71 -7.41 36.25
CA ALA A 166 12.14 -8.72 36.72
C ALA A 166 13.53 -8.67 37.38
N GLN A 167 14.49 -7.92 36.82
CA GLN A 167 15.82 -7.69 37.42
C GLN A 167 15.71 -6.94 38.76
N THR A 168 14.82 -5.94 38.85
CA THR A 168 14.58 -5.22 40.11
C THR A 168 13.98 -6.15 41.18
N ARG A 169 13.23 -7.20 40.77
CA ARG A 169 12.65 -8.17 41.71
C ARG A 169 13.65 -9.22 42.18
N MET A 170 14.63 -9.60 41.36
CA MET A 170 15.69 -10.55 41.76
C MET A 170 16.75 -9.93 42.68
N LEU A 171 16.94 -8.61 42.65
CA LEU A 171 17.86 -7.92 43.55
C LEU A 171 17.26 -7.61 44.93
N ARG A 172 16.04 -8.08 45.24
CA ARG A 172 15.48 -7.91 46.59
C ARG A 172 16.25 -8.79 47.57
N PRO A 173 17.03 -8.21 48.51
CA PRO A 173 17.81 -9.01 49.46
C PRO A 173 16.83 -9.81 50.33
N LEU A 174 17.05 -11.12 50.41
CA LEU A 174 16.30 -11.96 51.34
C LEU A 174 16.64 -11.52 52.77
N PRO A 175 15.64 -11.37 53.66
CA PRO A 175 15.88 -11.00 55.05
C PRO A 175 16.77 -12.05 55.72
N SER A 176 17.91 -11.63 56.27
CA SER A 176 18.83 -12.52 56.97
C SER A 176 18.11 -13.14 58.18
N SER A 177 17.95 -14.45 58.17
CA SER A 177 17.43 -15.23 59.30
C SER A 177 18.38 -15.09 60.49
N ARG A 178 18.09 -14.14 61.36
CA ARG A 178 18.77 -13.97 62.64
C ARG A 178 18.42 -15.16 63.53
N HIS A 179 19.41 -16.01 63.75
CA HIS A 179 19.39 -17.14 64.68
C HIS A 179 18.91 -16.65 66.07
N GLN A 180 17.78 -17.18 66.54
CA GLN A 180 17.43 -17.17 67.97
C GLN A 180 17.76 -18.55 68.52
N SER A 181 18.86 -18.61 69.26
CA SER A 181 19.19 -19.71 70.16
C SER A 181 18.80 -19.28 71.58
N SER A 182 17.86 -19.99 72.19
CA SER A 182 17.64 -20.00 73.63
C SER A 182 17.55 -21.45 74.08
#